data_AF-A0A6I9PKA3-F1
#
_entry.id   AF-A0A6I9PKA3-F1
#
_cell.length_a   1.000
_cell.length_b   1.000
_cell.length_c   1.000
_cell.angle_alpha   90.00
_cell.angle_beta   90.00
_cell.angle_gamma   90.00
#
_symmetry.space_group_name_H-M   'P 1'
#
loop_
_entity.id
_entity.type
_entity.pdbx_description
1 polymer ?
#
loop_
_entity_poly.entity_id
_entity_poly.type
_entity_poly.pdbx_seq_one_letter_code
_entity_poly.pdbx_strand_id
1 'polypeptide(L)'
;MAAQVLMLLLLLLGGSVLLALYPPGSGPDSDARGMAELRRVQSLATQPRYGGCWVRALDNLDTRCTDMTSESQSRIALSFTFCHLSSSGRDFPSCPEGSEVSSCTGAMDAVAFNAYTEFFTHTHSICQHLQSEAWQSRAENTMF
;
A
#
# COMPACT_ATOMS: atom_id res chain seq x y z
N MET A 1 3.19 9.02 47.95
CA MET A 1 4.01 10.03 47.23
C MET A 1 5.20 9.39 46.52
N ALA A 2 6.11 8.66 47.20
CA ALA A 2 7.28 8.06 46.55
C ALA A 2 6.95 6.98 45.49
N ALA A 3 5.92 6.16 45.71
CA ALA A 3 5.51 5.10 44.78
C ALA A 3 4.91 5.62 43.46
N GLN A 4 4.23 6.78 43.48
CA GLN A 4 3.65 7.40 42.29
C GLN A 4 4.74 8.03 41.41
N VAL A 5 5.77 8.61 42.02
CA VAL A 5 6.93 9.18 41.31
C VAL A 5 7.74 8.06 40.63
N LEU A 6 7.89 6.91 41.28
CA LEU A 6 8.58 5.75 40.71
C LEU A 6 7.83 5.14 39.51
N MET A 7 6.49 5.08 39.57
CA MET A 7 5.62 4.67 38.44
C MET A 7 5.73 5.61 37.23
N LEU A 8 5.75 6.93 37.47
CA LEU A 8 5.91 7.94 36.42
C LEU A 8 7.29 7.88 35.75
N LEU A 9 8.35 7.63 36.53
CA LEU A 9 9.71 7.47 36.01
C LEU A 9 9.87 6.20 35.16
N LEU A 10 9.23 5.10 35.54
CA LEU A 10 9.23 3.85 34.77
C LEU A 10 8.49 3.99 33.43
N LEU A 11 7.40 4.76 33.38
CA LEU A 11 6.69 5.07 32.13
C LEU A 11 7.51 5.97 31.20
N LEU A 12 8.25 6.93 31.74
CA LEU A 12 9.11 7.85 30.98
C LEU A 12 10.37 7.17 30.45
N LEU A 13 10.93 6.19 31.18
CA LEU A 13 12.10 5.41 30.75
C LEU A 13 11.74 4.21 29.87
N GLY A 14 10.54 3.64 30.03
CA GLY A 14 10.05 2.51 29.24
C GLY A 14 9.48 2.90 27.87
N GLY A 15 9.01 4.13 27.71
CA GLY A 15 8.47 4.62 26.43
C GLY A 15 9.49 4.60 25.28
N SER A 16 10.76 4.87 25.58
CA SER A 16 11.82 4.96 24.57
C SER A 16 12.26 3.59 24.02
N VAL A 17 12.15 2.53 24.82
CA VAL A 17 12.52 1.16 24.41
C VAL A 17 11.40 0.54 23.56
N LEU A 18 10.13 0.86 23.85
CA LEU A 18 8.99 0.40 23.06
C LEU A 18 8.96 1.04 21.66
N LEU A 19 9.39 2.29 21.51
CA LEU A 19 9.48 2.95 20.20
C LEU A 19 10.55 2.34 19.27
N ALA A 20 11.55 1.65 19.81
CA ALA A 20 12.60 1.02 19.00
C ALA A 20 12.18 -0.32 18.39
N LEU A 21 11.04 -0.89 18.81
CA LEU A 21 10.50 -2.16 18.30
C LEU A 21 9.46 -1.98 17.19
N TYR A 22 8.96 -0.76 16.99
CA TYR A 22 8.04 -0.46 15.90
C TYR A 22 8.82 0.12 14.72
N PRO A 23 8.85 -0.56 13.55
CA PRO A 23 9.41 0.04 12.36
C PRO A 23 8.72 1.37 12.08
N PRO A 24 9.47 2.42 11.66
CA PRO A 24 8.89 3.72 11.37
C PRO A 24 7.91 3.57 10.20
N GLY A 25 6.61 3.50 10.50
CA GLY A 25 5.56 3.27 9.53
C GLY A 25 4.42 2.36 10.00
N SER A 26 4.62 1.53 11.03
CA SER A 26 3.61 0.57 11.50
C SER A 26 2.81 1.10 12.69
N GLY A 27 1.91 2.06 12.44
CA GLY A 27 0.89 2.44 13.40
C GLY A 27 -0.42 1.67 13.16
N PRO A 28 -1.28 1.46 14.18
CA PRO A 28 -2.59 0.82 13.98
C PRO A 28 -3.46 1.53 12.93
N ASP A 29 -3.28 2.84 12.75
CA ASP A 29 -3.96 3.62 11.70
C ASP A 29 -3.45 3.27 10.28
N SER A 30 -2.14 3.09 10.10
CA SER A 30 -1.56 2.73 8.78
C SER A 30 -2.02 1.35 8.30
N ASP A 31 -2.08 0.38 9.22
CA ASP A 31 -2.51 -0.98 8.93
C ASP A 31 -4.02 -1.02 8.59
N ALA A 32 -4.85 -0.31 9.36
CA ALA A 32 -6.28 -0.17 9.08
C ALA A 32 -6.56 0.47 7.70
N ARG A 33 -5.78 1.48 7.31
CA ARG A 33 -5.86 2.10 5.98
C ARG A 33 -5.45 1.13 4.88
N GLY A 34 -4.34 0.41 5.06
CA GLY A 34 -3.88 -0.61 4.10
C GLY A 34 -4.92 -1.71 3.87
N MET A 35 -5.51 -2.24 4.95
CA MET A 35 -6.63 -3.20 4.88
C MET A 35 -7.84 -2.64 4.12
N ALA A 36 -8.24 -1.40 4.44
CA ALA A 36 -9.41 -0.77 3.82
C ALA A 36 -9.21 -0.62 2.30
N GLU A 37 -8.03 -0.13 1.88
CA GLU A 37 -7.70 0.03 0.47
C GLU A 37 -7.58 -1.32 -0.25
N LEU A 38 -6.98 -2.33 0.39
CA LEU A 38 -6.89 -3.67 -0.18
C LEU A 38 -8.28 -4.24 -0.46
N ARG A 39 -9.20 -4.17 0.53
CA ARG A 39 -10.58 -4.62 0.37
C ARG A 39 -11.31 -3.85 -0.73
N ARG A 40 -11.06 -2.54 -0.82
CA ARG A 40 -11.64 -1.68 -1.86
C ARG A 40 -11.22 -2.18 -3.24
N VAL A 41 -9.93 -2.34 -3.50
CA VAL A 41 -9.44 -2.80 -4.81
C VAL A 41 -9.88 -4.24 -5.12
N GLN A 42 -9.89 -5.13 -4.12
CA GLN A 42 -10.44 -6.50 -4.27
C GLN A 42 -11.93 -6.48 -4.68
N SER A 43 -12.73 -5.56 -4.14
CA SER A 43 -14.13 -5.41 -4.56
C SER A 43 -14.28 -4.95 -6.02
N LEU A 44 -13.33 -4.18 -6.54
CA LEU A 44 -13.32 -3.78 -7.95
C LEU A 44 -12.97 -4.97 -8.86
N ALA A 45 -12.15 -5.90 -8.38
CA ALA A 45 -11.79 -7.13 -9.09
C ALA A 45 -12.96 -8.10 -9.28
N THR A 46 -14.02 -8.02 -8.48
CA THR A 46 -15.22 -8.88 -8.65
C THR A 46 -16.21 -8.34 -9.68
N GLN A 47 -15.98 -7.16 -10.26
CA GLN A 47 -16.93 -6.55 -11.18
C GLN A 47 -16.98 -7.27 -12.54
N PRO A 48 -18.17 -7.54 -13.12
CA PRO A 48 -18.30 -8.34 -14.35
C PRO A 48 -17.58 -7.77 -15.58
N ARG A 49 -17.59 -6.44 -15.76
CA ARG A 49 -17.09 -5.78 -16.97
C ARG A 49 -15.60 -5.44 -16.89
N TYR A 50 -15.13 -4.98 -15.74
CA TYR A 50 -13.78 -4.44 -15.58
C TYR A 50 -12.93 -5.19 -14.54
N GLY A 51 -13.49 -6.22 -13.87
CA GLY A 51 -12.80 -6.99 -12.85
C GLY A 51 -11.49 -7.61 -13.34
N GLY A 52 -11.44 -8.09 -14.58
CA GLY A 52 -10.22 -8.65 -15.17
C GLY A 52 -9.04 -7.65 -15.32
N CYS A 53 -9.30 -6.35 -15.34
CA CYS A 53 -8.22 -5.34 -15.25
C CYS A 53 -7.66 -5.30 -13.83
N TRP A 54 -8.54 -5.17 -12.84
CA TRP A 54 -8.19 -5.11 -11.43
C TRP A 54 -7.53 -6.40 -10.91
N VAL A 55 -7.97 -7.57 -11.37
CA VAL A 55 -7.32 -8.86 -11.05
C VAL A 55 -5.86 -8.85 -11.48
N ARG A 56 -5.56 -8.43 -12.72
CA ARG A 56 -4.17 -8.34 -13.20
C ARG A 56 -3.35 -7.30 -12.45
N ALA A 57 -3.96 -6.17 -12.09
CA ALA A 57 -3.29 -5.15 -11.31
C ALA A 57 -3.00 -5.61 -9.86
N LEU A 58 -3.90 -6.40 -9.26
CA LEU A 58 -3.69 -7.03 -7.95
C LEU A 58 -2.60 -8.10 -7.98
N ASP A 59 -2.53 -8.91 -9.03
CA ASP A 59 -1.47 -9.92 -9.21
C ASP A 59 -0.09 -9.26 -9.30
N ASN A 60 0.02 -8.15 -10.04
CA ASN A 60 1.22 -7.32 -10.07
C ASN A 60 1.56 -6.70 -8.71
N LEU A 61 0.56 -6.36 -7.90
CA LEU A 61 0.78 -5.82 -6.55
C LEU A 61 1.36 -6.92 -5.64
N ASP A 62 0.71 -8.09 -5.57
CA ASP A 62 1.09 -9.19 -4.68
C ASP A 62 2.53 -9.64 -4.92
N THR A 63 2.89 -9.84 -6.19
CA THR A 63 4.24 -10.27 -6.60
C THR A 63 5.33 -9.25 -6.28
N ARG A 64 5.00 -7.95 -6.22
CA ARG A 64 5.97 -6.86 -6.08
C ARG A 64 6.01 -6.25 -4.68
N CYS A 65 5.04 -6.53 -3.80
CA CYS A 65 5.04 -6.01 -2.44
C CYS A 65 6.24 -6.46 -1.59
N THR A 66 6.85 -7.61 -1.89
CA THR A 66 7.97 -8.15 -1.08
C THR A 66 9.25 -7.32 -1.21
N ASP A 67 9.46 -6.63 -2.34
CA ASP A 67 10.61 -5.76 -2.60
C ASP A 67 10.13 -4.47 -3.29
N MET A 68 9.26 -3.74 -2.58
CA MET A 68 8.63 -2.53 -3.11
C MET A 68 9.67 -1.41 -3.26
N THR A 69 9.90 -0.98 -4.50
CA THR A 69 10.68 0.20 -4.86
C THR A 69 9.76 1.34 -5.28
N SER A 70 10.29 2.56 -5.38
CA SER A 70 9.53 3.68 -5.95
C SER A 70 9.03 3.40 -7.37
N GLU A 71 9.83 2.68 -8.17
CA GLU A 71 9.46 2.28 -9.52
C GLU A 71 8.32 1.26 -9.53
N SER A 72 8.40 0.18 -8.72
CA SER A 72 7.32 -0.80 -8.67
C SER A 72 6.04 -0.20 -8.11
N GLN A 73 6.13 0.69 -7.12
CA GLN A 73 5.00 1.45 -6.60
C GLN A 73 4.33 2.28 -7.69
N SER A 74 5.11 3.03 -8.48
CA SER A 74 4.61 3.80 -9.62
C SER A 74 3.94 2.93 -10.69
N ARG A 75 4.52 1.76 -11.02
CA ARG A 75 3.98 0.86 -12.04
C ARG A 75 2.64 0.23 -11.62
N ILE A 76 2.51 -0.14 -10.35
CA ILE A 76 1.23 -0.64 -9.80
C ILE A 76 0.20 0.50 -9.77
N ALA A 77 0.59 1.69 -9.34
CA ALA A 77 -0.29 2.87 -9.35
C ALA A 77 -0.80 3.21 -10.75
N LEU A 78 0.06 3.14 -11.76
CA LEU A 78 -0.31 3.30 -13.17
C LEU A 78 -1.31 2.23 -13.62
N SER A 79 -1.14 0.98 -13.17
CA SER A 79 -2.06 -0.11 -13.48
C SER A 79 -3.45 0.13 -12.86
N PHE A 80 -3.52 0.54 -11.60
CA PHE A 80 -4.79 0.93 -10.95
C PHE A 80 -5.43 2.15 -11.62
N THR A 81 -4.63 3.15 -11.97
CA THR A 81 -5.11 4.34 -12.69
C THR A 81 -5.71 3.96 -14.03
N PHE A 82 -5.05 3.09 -14.79
CA PHE A 82 -5.56 2.57 -16.05
C PHE A 82 -6.90 1.84 -15.87
N CYS A 83 -7.01 0.95 -14.89
CA CYS A 83 -8.26 0.26 -14.62
C CYS A 83 -9.38 1.21 -14.20
N HIS A 84 -9.07 2.19 -13.34
CA HIS A 84 -10.03 3.19 -12.87
C HIS A 84 -10.56 4.03 -14.03
N LEU A 85 -9.68 4.65 -14.81
CA LEU A 85 -10.07 5.55 -15.90
C LEU A 85 -10.81 4.78 -17.00
N SER A 86 -10.33 3.59 -17.38
CA SER A 86 -11.03 2.72 -18.33
C SER A 86 -12.44 2.37 -17.85
N SER A 87 -12.60 2.04 -16.56
CA SER A 87 -13.91 1.70 -16.00
C SER A 87 -14.89 2.89 -15.99
N SER A 88 -14.36 4.12 -15.93
CA SER A 88 -15.11 5.37 -16.03
C SER A 88 -15.39 5.84 -17.47
N GLY A 89 -14.96 5.09 -18.48
CA GLY A 89 -15.11 5.47 -19.89
C GLY A 89 -14.15 6.57 -20.36
N ARG A 90 -13.05 6.78 -19.65
CA ARG A 90 -12.00 7.73 -20.03
C ARG A 90 -10.88 7.00 -20.77
N ASP A 91 -10.45 7.58 -21.89
CA ASP A 91 -9.28 7.10 -22.62
C ASP A 91 -8.01 7.45 -21.84
N PHE A 92 -7.29 6.43 -21.41
CA PHE A 92 -5.99 6.57 -20.78
C PHE A 92 -5.09 5.41 -21.25
N PRO A 93 -3.92 5.69 -21.86
CA PRO A 93 -3.06 4.64 -22.37
C PRO A 93 -2.44 3.83 -21.22
N SER A 94 -2.29 2.52 -21.42
CA SER A 94 -1.47 1.69 -20.53
C SER A 94 -0.01 2.16 -20.59
N CYS A 95 0.72 2.08 -19.47
CA CYS A 95 2.17 2.29 -19.45
C CYS A 95 2.89 0.95 -19.68
N PRO A 96 3.54 0.73 -20.84
CA PRO A 96 4.16 -0.57 -21.14
C PRO A 96 5.33 -0.90 -20.20
N GLU A 97 5.57 -2.20 -20.01
CA GLU A 97 6.78 -2.68 -19.34
C GLU A 97 8.04 -2.22 -20.11
N GLY A 98 9.07 -1.82 -19.38
CA GLY A 98 10.31 -1.26 -19.94
C GLY A 98 10.27 0.22 -20.32
N SER A 99 9.09 0.85 -20.35
CA SER A 99 8.98 2.30 -20.48
C SER A 99 9.39 3.01 -19.19
N GLU A 100 9.99 4.20 -19.35
CA GLU A 100 10.24 5.13 -18.23
C GLU A 100 8.92 5.60 -17.62
N VAL A 101 8.76 5.49 -16.30
CA VAL A 101 7.56 5.94 -15.59
C VAL A 101 7.24 7.41 -15.89
N SER A 102 8.28 8.24 -15.97
CA SER A 102 8.17 9.68 -16.27
C SER A 102 7.55 9.95 -17.64
N SER A 103 7.77 9.07 -18.63
CA SER A 103 7.14 9.20 -19.95
C SER A 103 5.63 8.96 -19.91
N CYS A 104 5.17 8.10 -19.00
CA CYS A 104 3.76 7.80 -18.79
C CYS A 104 3.05 8.85 -17.93
N THR A 105 3.73 9.38 -16.91
CA THR A 105 3.14 10.37 -15.99
C THR A 105 3.22 11.79 -16.54
N GLY A 106 4.24 12.13 -17.33
CA GLY A 106 4.42 13.46 -17.90
C GLY A 106 3.36 13.86 -18.92
N ALA A 107 2.66 12.89 -19.51
CA ALA A 107 1.58 13.12 -20.48
C ALA A 107 0.16 13.12 -19.85
N MET A 108 0.05 12.89 -18.54
CA MET A 108 -1.24 12.84 -17.85
C MET A 108 -1.91 14.21 -17.81
N ASP A 109 -3.23 14.24 -18.02
CA ASP A 109 -4.03 15.38 -17.61
C ASP A 109 -4.19 15.41 -16.07
N ALA A 110 -4.78 16.49 -15.54
CA ALA A 110 -4.95 16.64 -14.10
C ALA A 110 -5.81 15.52 -13.47
N VAL A 111 -6.78 14.96 -14.21
CA VAL A 111 -7.64 13.88 -13.70
C VAL A 111 -6.84 12.59 -13.56
N ALA A 112 -6.08 12.23 -14.60
CA ALA A 112 -5.24 11.05 -14.61
C ALA A 112 -4.10 11.16 -13.60
N PHE A 113 -3.46 12.34 -13.50
CA PHE A 113 -2.38 12.57 -12.55
C PHE A 113 -2.87 12.48 -11.10
N ASN A 114 -4.04 13.06 -10.79
CA ASN A 114 -4.63 12.94 -9.44
C ASN A 114 -4.94 11.48 -9.09
N ALA A 115 -5.61 10.74 -9.98
CA ALA A 115 -5.89 9.32 -9.76
C ALA A 115 -4.59 8.52 -9.56
N TYR A 116 -3.55 8.79 -10.36
CA TYR A 116 -2.24 8.19 -10.20
C TYR A 116 -1.63 8.47 -8.83
N THR A 117 -1.62 9.71 -8.35
CA THR A 117 -1.06 10.05 -7.03
C THR A 117 -1.84 9.44 -5.87
N GLU A 118 -3.16 9.32 -6.00
CA GLU A 118 -4.01 8.64 -5.04
C GLU A 118 -3.65 7.14 -4.97
N PHE A 119 -3.64 6.46 -6.11
CA PHE A 119 -3.28 5.04 -6.18
C PHE A 119 -1.81 4.77 -5.82
N PHE A 120 -0.91 5.73 -6.05
CA PHE A 120 0.48 5.64 -5.59
C PHE A 120 0.53 5.54 -4.06
N THR A 121 -0.26 6.36 -3.37
CA THR A 121 -0.34 6.34 -1.91
C THR A 121 -1.01 5.05 -1.40
N HIS A 122 -2.13 4.65 -2.01
CA HIS A 122 -2.81 3.41 -1.65
C HIS A 122 -1.95 2.17 -1.86
N THR A 123 -1.17 2.11 -2.95
CA THR A 123 -0.24 1.01 -3.21
C THR A 123 0.75 0.84 -2.06
N HIS A 124 1.29 1.93 -1.54
CA HIS A 124 2.20 1.89 -0.40
C HIS A 124 1.52 1.32 0.85
N SER A 125 0.34 1.85 1.20
CA SER A 125 -0.41 1.41 2.38
C SER A 125 -0.82 -0.06 2.28
N ILE A 126 -1.26 -0.52 1.09
CA ILE A 126 -1.62 -1.92 0.87
C ILE A 126 -0.40 -2.82 1.06
N CYS A 127 0.74 -2.50 0.46
CA CYS A 127 1.91 -3.37 0.58
C CYS A 127 2.51 -3.37 1.98
N GLN A 128 2.47 -2.25 2.71
CA GLN A 128 2.84 -2.23 4.13
C GLN A 128 1.99 -3.21 4.94
N HIS A 129 0.67 -3.22 4.71
CA HIS A 129 -0.24 -4.16 5.35
C HIS A 129 0.05 -5.62 4.95
N LEU A 130 0.26 -5.92 3.65
CA LEU A 130 0.57 -7.29 3.23
C LEU A 130 1.89 -7.80 3.80
N GLN A 131 2.89 -6.93 3.93
CA GLN A 131 4.17 -7.27 4.55
C GLN A 131 4.04 -7.49 6.06
N SER A 132 3.23 -6.69 6.77
CA SER A 132 2.99 -6.87 8.20
C SER A 132 2.32 -8.22 8.47
N GLU A 133 1.30 -8.58 7.71
CA GLU A 133 0.61 -9.88 7.77
C GLU A 133 1.58 -11.04 7.51
N ALA A 134 2.41 -10.94 6.47
CA ALA A 134 3.40 -11.97 6.13
C ALA A 134 4.45 -12.14 7.24
N TRP A 135 4.88 -11.06 7.89
CA TRP A 135 5.80 -11.12 9.01
C TRP A 135 5.16 -11.76 10.25
N GLN A 136 3.94 -11.35 10.60
CA GLN A 136 3.20 -11.92 11.73
C GLN A 136 3.01 -13.43 11.55
N SER A 137 2.53 -13.86 10.38
CA SER A 137 2.35 -15.28 10.07
C SER A 137 3.66 -16.08 10.18
N ARG A 138 4.80 -15.54 9.72
CA ARG A 138 6.11 -16.20 9.87
C ARG A 138 6.53 -16.31 11.34
N ALA A 139 6.33 -15.26 12.12
CA ALA A 139 6.68 -15.25 13.54
C ALA A 139 5.88 -16.31 14.31
N GLU A 140 4.57 -16.40 14.06
CA GLU A 140 3.69 -17.42 14.64
C GLU A 140 4.14 -18.84 14.26
N ASN A 141 4.53 -19.06 13.00
CA ASN A 141 5.00 -20.37 12.54
C ASN A 141 6.37 -20.76 13.10
N THR A 142 7.21 -19.81 13.48
CA THR A 142 8.53 -20.09 14.11
C THR A 142 8.46 -20.34 15.62
N MET A 143 7.30 -20.13 16.25
CA MET A 143 7.10 -20.41 17.68
C MET A 143 6.78 -21.89 17.98
N PHE A 144 6.70 -22.74 16.95
CA PHE A 144 6.42 -24.18 17.07
C PHE A 144 7.60 -25.05 16.63
#